data_AF-A0A9W5YJ65-F1
#
_entry.id   AF-A0A9W5YJ65-F1
#
_cell.length_a   1.000
_cell.length_b   1.000
_cell.length_c   1.000
_cell.angle_alpha   90.00
_cell.angle_beta   90.00
_cell.angle_gamma   90.00
#
_symmetry.space_group_name_H-M   'P 1'
#
loop_
_entity.id
_entity.type
_entity.pdbx_description
1 polymer ?
#
loop_
_entity_poly.entity_id
_entity_poly.type
_entity_poly.pdbx_seq_one_letter_code
_entity_poly.pdbx_strand_id
1 'polypeptide(L)'
;MAREEPLLAPRPSSDHSSIRNAEEEDALLTGLRTDRDRRRGWGFWKELGLFTWALIATVAVIVLSVVYQHESSRGPDRSKDPWTKPTGKRNLIFMVSDGMGPASLSMTRSYKQLTQGLPADEVLVLDKHFVGTSRTRSSSSLVTDSAAGATAFSCGHKSYNGAISVLPDHSPCGTVLEAASLAGYKTGLVVTTRITDATPACFASHVNLRQYEDRIAEQEIGEHPLGRVVDLLMGGGRCHFLPNSTDGSCRGDDRDLVELAKEGGYHYMDDRAGFDSLNGGTEGKLPLLGLFAEKDIPFEIDRRTQNDVYPSLEEMARTALTILSQATADSEQGFFLMIEGSRIDHAGHGNDPAAQVNEVLAYDKAFAAVLEFLEQDSTPGVVVSTSDHETGGLSVARQLQPEYPDYKWLPGVLANASHSSEYVNKKLNNYLATETNEKKQYKFVRNLIENDLGITDATDEEVNAVLDPNYPYEPQAVFADIVSRRAQIGWATHGHSGVDVNIYASGKLAFPLAGNHENTEVGSFLADFLDLDLESTTKKLLSSDYWTMSSEDSPFSWLGDPLGEDVRTEGLDTYHGEFRKRGLSERGCTCGESH
;
A
#
# COMPACT_ATOMS: atom_id res chain seq x y z
N MET A 1 -42.64 41.41 -30.17
CA MET A 1 -43.86 40.74 -30.67
C MET A 1 -43.72 39.26 -30.40
N ALA A 2 -44.48 38.76 -29.43
CA ALA A 2 -44.55 37.35 -29.06
C ALA A 2 -45.68 36.66 -29.86
N ARG A 3 -45.53 35.35 -30.11
CA ARG A 3 -46.58 34.32 -30.26
C ARG A 3 -45.86 33.01 -30.61
N GLU A 4 -45.74 32.05 -29.69
CA GLU A 4 -46.76 31.07 -29.26
C GLU A 4 -47.19 30.12 -30.40
N GLU A 5 -46.89 28.83 -30.20
CA GLU A 5 -47.49 27.69 -30.89
C GLU A 5 -49.03 27.71 -30.79
N PRO A 6 -49.74 26.96 -31.65
CA PRO A 6 -50.19 25.65 -31.16
C PRO A 6 -50.12 24.47 -32.16
N LEU A 7 -50.07 23.32 -31.50
CA LEU A 7 -50.14 21.92 -31.94
C LEU A 7 -51.44 21.54 -32.70
N LEU A 8 -51.28 20.75 -33.78
CA LEU A 8 -52.23 19.77 -34.38
C LEU A 8 -53.56 20.32 -34.96
N ALA A 9 -54.21 19.81 -36.01
CA ALA A 9 -54.03 18.77 -37.05
C ALA A 9 -55.07 19.08 -38.19
N PRO A 10 -55.14 18.32 -39.29
CA PRO A 10 -56.37 17.52 -39.45
C PRO A 10 -56.17 16.17 -40.14
N ARG A 11 -56.77 15.11 -39.58
CA ARG A 11 -57.07 13.86 -40.30
C ARG A 11 -58.51 13.91 -40.83
N PRO A 12 -58.81 13.25 -41.97
CA PRO A 12 -60.08 13.37 -42.67
C PRO A 12 -61.21 12.63 -41.95
N SER A 13 -62.39 13.24 -41.93
CA SER A 13 -63.65 12.68 -41.43
C SER A 13 -64.15 11.55 -42.33
N SER A 14 -64.49 10.39 -41.75
CA SER A 14 -65.19 9.32 -42.44
C SER A 14 -66.72 9.51 -42.37
N ASP A 15 -67.38 9.50 -43.52
CA ASP A 15 -68.81 9.75 -43.80
C ASP A 15 -69.82 8.77 -43.15
N HIS A 16 -69.42 7.96 -42.18
CA HIS A 16 -70.32 7.07 -41.43
C HIS A 16 -70.69 7.57 -40.02
N SER A 17 -70.21 8.76 -39.63
CA SER A 17 -70.45 9.36 -38.32
C SER A 17 -71.65 10.33 -38.28
N SER A 18 -72.10 10.85 -39.42
CA SER A 18 -73.06 11.97 -39.45
C SER A 18 -74.51 11.56 -39.19
N ILE A 19 -74.90 10.32 -39.48
CA ILE A 19 -76.26 9.84 -39.21
C ILE A 19 -76.42 9.42 -37.74
N ARG A 20 -75.34 8.99 -37.08
CA ARG A 20 -75.38 8.54 -35.67
C ARG A 20 -75.45 9.68 -34.66
N ASN A 21 -74.84 10.82 -34.96
CA ASN A 21 -74.85 11.97 -34.05
C ASN A 21 -76.20 12.72 -34.08
N ALA A 22 -76.90 12.73 -35.22
CA ALA A 22 -78.21 13.35 -35.32
C ALA A 22 -79.28 12.60 -34.50
N GLU A 23 -79.24 11.26 -34.47
CA GLU A 23 -80.14 10.44 -33.65
C GLU A 23 -79.85 10.55 -32.14
N GLU A 24 -78.60 10.83 -31.75
CA GLU A 24 -78.20 11.00 -30.35
C GLU A 24 -78.48 12.42 -29.81
N GLU A 25 -78.39 13.46 -30.65
CA GLU A 25 -78.79 14.83 -30.27
C GLU A 25 -80.32 14.98 -30.16
N ASP A 26 -81.11 14.32 -31.00
CA ASP A 26 -82.58 14.38 -30.96
C ASP A 26 -83.16 13.61 -29.73
N ALA A 27 -82.48 12.55 -29.29
CA ALA A 27 -82.81 11.80 -28.07
C ALA A 27 -82.54 12.60 -26.78
N LEU A 28 -81.51 13.45 -26.78
CA LEU A 28 -81.16 14.33 -25.65
C LEU A 28 -82.14 15.50 -25.49
N LEU A 29 -82.78 15.96 -26.57
CA LEU A 29 -83.75 17.06 -26.53
C LEU A 29 -85.19 16.61 -26.26
N THR A 30 -85.55 15.36 -26.58
CA THR A 30 -86.93 14.84 -26.44
C THR A 30 -87.12 13.87 -25.26
N GLY A 31 -86.04 13.41 -24.62
CA GLY A 31 -86.08 12.52 -23.47
C GLY A 31 -86.55 11.10 -23.78
N LEU A 32 -86.66 10.72 -25.05
CA LEU A 32 -86.96 9.37 -25.49
C LEU A 32 -85.66 8.55 -25.62
N ARG A 33 -85.61 7.38 -24.98
CA ARG A 33 -84.45 6.47 -25.07
C ARG A 33 -84.34 5.91 -26.48
N THR A 34 -83.16 6.06 -27.10
CA THR A 34 -82.78 5.28 -28.28
C THR A 34 -82.33 3.90 -27.83
N ASP A 35 -83.11 2.87 -28.16
CA ASP A 35 -82.72 1.48 -27.94
C ASP A 35 -81.62 1.12 -28.95
N ARG A 36 -80.39 0.92 -28.48
CA ARG A 36 -79.32 0.31 -29.29
C ARG A 36 -78.89 -1.02 -28.70
N ASP A 37 -79.44 -2.06 -29.30
CA ASP A 37 -79.02 -3.46 -29.26
C ASP A 37 -77.52 -3.57 -29.60
N ARG A 38 -76.64 -3.59 -28.60
CA ARG A 38 -75.23 -3.98 -28.80
C ARG A 38 -75.13 -5.50 -28.84
N ARG A 39 -75.45 -6.09 -29.98
CA ARG A 39 -74.98 -7.45 -30.32
C ARG A 39 -73.46 -7.44 -30.26
N ARG A 40 -72.86 -8.23 -29.35
CA ARG A 40 -71.41 -8.46 -29.24
C ARG A 40 -70.91 -9.11 -30.55
N GLY A 41 -70.57 -8.28 -31.53
CA GLY A 41 -69.98 -8.71 -32.80
C GLY A 41 -68.53 -9.14 -32.63
N TRP A 42 -68.02 -9.87 -33.62
CA TRP A 42 -66.65 -10.39 -33.71
C TRP A 42 -65.56 -9.36 -33.35
N GLY A 43 -65.78 -8.07 -33.61
CA GLY A 43 -64.87 -6.99 -33.19
C GLY A 43 -64.61 -6.94 -31.68
N PHE A 44 -65.64 -7.15 -30.84
CA PHE A 44 -65.50 -7.18 -29.38
C PHE A 44 -64.66 -8.37 -28.91
N TRP A 45 -64.85 -9.55 -29.52
CA TRP A 45 -64.04 -10.73 -29.20
C TRP A 45 -62.61 -10.63 -29.73
N LYS A 46 -62.39 -9.90 -30.83
CA LYS A 46 -61.06 -9.59 -31.35
C LYS A 46 -60.32 -8.60 -30.45
N GLU A 47 -61.00 -7.56 -29.97
CA GLU A 47 -60.44 -6.60 -29.01
C GLU A 47 -60.18 -7.25 -27.64
N LEU A 48 -61.10 -8.06 -27.14
CA LEU A 48 -60.90 -8.82 -25.91
C LEU A 48 -59.77 -9.84 -26.06
N GLY A 49 -59.66 -10.50 -27.23
CA GLY A 49 -58.55 -11.40 -27.55
C GLY A 49 -57.20 -10.68 -27.60
N LEU A 50 -57.13 -9.53 -28.30
CA LEU A 50 -55.92 -8.71 -28.38
C LEU A 50 -55.53 -8.13 -27.01
N PHE A 51 -56.50 -7.69 -26.22
CA PHE A 51 -56.27 -7.20 -24.86
C PHE A 51 -55.74 -8.31 -23.95
N THR A 52 -56.35 -9.50 -24.01
CA THR A 52 -55.90 -10.66 -23.22
C THR A 52 -54.51 -11.11 -23.66
N TRP A 53 -54.22 -11.10 -24.97
CA TRP A 53 -52.90 -11.45 -25.51
C TRP A 53 -51.84 -10.43 -25.11
N ALA A 54 -52.14 -9.14 -25.20
CA ALA A 54 -51.26 -8.07 -24.75
C ALA A 54 -50.99 -8.17 -23.24
N LEU A 55 -52.02 -8.43 -22.43
CA LEU A 55 -51.88 -8.61 -20.98
C LEU A 55 -50.97 -9.81 -20.66
N ILE A 56 -51.17 -10.95 -21.32
CA ILE A 56 -50.32 -12.14 -21.14
C ILE A 56 -48.88 -11.85 -21.58
N ALA A 57 -48.68 -11.17 -22.71
CA ALA A 57 -47.36 -10.80 -23.19
C ALA A 57 -46.65 -9.83 -22.23
N THR A 58 -47.36 -8.84 -21.69
CA THR A 58 -46.81 -7.91 -20.69
C THR A 58 -46.46 -8.64 -19.41
N VAL A 59 -47.32 -9.53 -18.91
CA VAL A 59 -47.00 -10.36 -17.74
C VAL A 59 -45.80 -11.26 -18.01
N ALA A 60 -45.70 -11.88 -19.20
CA ALA A 60 -44.56 -12.70 -19.57
C ALA A 60 -43.25 -11.89 -19.63
N VAL A 61 -43.29 -10.68 -20.18
CA VAL A 61 -42.12 -9.76 -20.21
C VAL A 61 -41.74 -9.32 -18.80
N ILE A 62 -42.71 -8.99 -17.94
CA ILE A 62 -42.42 -8.65 -16.53
C ILE A 62 -41.84 -9.85 -15.79
N VAL A 63 -42.40 -11.05 -15.96
CA VAL A 63 -41.86 -12.27 -15.35
C VAL A 63 -40.47 -12.57 -15.87
N LEU A 64 -40.22 -12.47 -17.18
CA LEU A 64 -38.88 -12.62 -17.76
C LEU A 64 -37.90 -11.56 -17.25
N SER A 65 -38.34 -10.31 -17.12
CA SER A 65 -37.50 -9.22 -16.59
C SER A 65 -37.20 -9.42 -15.11
N VAL A 66 -38.18 -9.85 -14.31
CA VAL A 66 -38.01 -10.18 -12.89
C VAL A 66 -37.16 -11.44 -12.71
N VAL A 67 -37.32 -12.47 -13.54
CA VAL A 67 -36.48 -13.67 -13.52
C VAL A 67 -35.06 -13.33 -13.96
N TYR A 68 -34.87 -12.53 -15.01
CA TYR A 68 -33.55 -12.07 -15.45
C TYR A 68 -32.91 -11.15 -14.42
N GLN A 69 -33.68 -10.27 -13.79
CA GLN A 69 -33.21 -9.42 -12.69
C GLN A 69 -32.92 -10.26 -11.44
N HIS A 70 -33.69 -11.31 -11.15
CA HIS A 70 -33.44 -12.26 -10.06
C HIS A 70 -32.26 -13.18 -10.35
N GLU A 71 -32.01 -13.55 -11.62
CA GLU A 71 -30.84 -14.31 -12.07
C GLU A 71 -29.58 -13.45 -12.15
N SER A 72 -29.69 -12.16 -12.42
CA SER A 72 -28.57 -11.21 -12.37
C SER A 72 -28.31 -10.66 -10.96
N SER A 73 -29.33 -10.62 -10.09
CA SER A 73 -29.20 -10.31 -8.65
C SER A 73 -28.79 -11.54 -7.83
N ARG A 74 -29.03 -12.75 -8.35
CA ARG A 74 -28.23 -13.91 -8.01
C ARG A 74 -26.85 -13.64 -8.60
N GLY A 75 -25.98 -13.01 -7.80
CA GLY A 75 -24.55 -13.09 -8.02
C GLY A 75 -24.16 -14.56 -8.30
N PRO A 76 -23.03 -14.79 -8.99
CA PRO A 76 -22.60 -16.14 -9.33
C PRO A 76 -22.80 -17.06 -8.13
N ASP A 77 -23.44 -18.20 -8.37
CA ASP A 77 -23.70 -19.23 -7.38
C ASP A 77 -22.42 -19.48 -6.54
N ARG A 78 -22.37 -18.91 -5.33
CA ARG A 78 -21.25 -19.01 -4.37
C ARG A 78 -20.99 -20.46 -3.93
N SER A 79 -21.80 -21.43 -4.39
CA SER A 79 -21.57 -22.86 -4.15
C SER A 79 -20.65 -23.53 -5.19
N LYS A 80 -20.09 -22.77 -6.14
CA LYS A 80 -19.05 -23.24 -7.08
C LYS A 80 -17.80 -22.36 -7.08
N ASP A 81 -17.37 -21.85 -5.93
CA ASP A 81 -16.04 -21.26 -5.82
C ASP A 81 -14.95 -22.35 -5.75
N PRO A 82 -13.92 -22.30 -6.61
CA PRO A 82 -12.83 -23.28 -6.63
C PRO A 82 -11.77 -23.01 -5.54
N TRP A 83 -12.11 -22.25 -4.49
CA TRP A 83 -11.19 -22.03 -3.37
C TRP A 83 -11.18 -23.25 -2.48
N THR A 84 -10.18 -24.10 -2.66
CA THR A 84 -9.82 -25.14 -1.70
C THR A 84 -8.47 -24.78 -1.11
N LYS A 85 -8.48 -24.22 0.10
CA LYS A 85 -7.28 -24.02 0.91
C LYS A 85 -6.51 -25.35 1.03
N PRO A 86 -5.19 -25.39 0.74
CA PRO A 86 -4.40 -26.60 0.91
C PRO A 86 -4.44 -27.08 2.37
N THR A 87 -4.50 -28.39 2.58
CA THR A 87 -4.40 -28.99 3.91
C THR A 87 -2.96 -29.39 4.20
N GLY A 88 -2.49 -29.19 5.43
CA GLY A 88 -1.14 -29.58 5.86
C GLY A 88 -0.11 -28.47 5.65
N LYS A 89 1.16 -28.87 5.47
CA LYS A 89 2.30 -27.98 5.29
C LYS A 89 2.09 -27.01 4.13
N ARG A 90 2.32 -25.72 4.37
CA ARG A 90 2.20 -24.66 3.38
C ARG A 90 3.03 -23.43 3.73
N ASN A 91 3.35 -22.62 2.73
CA ASN A 91 4.13 -21.41 2.87
C ASN A 91 3.27 -20.17 2.59
N LEU A 92 3.43 -19.12 3.39
CA LEU A 92 2.80 -17.82 3.14
C LEU A 92 3.87 -16.75 3.07
N ILE A 93 3.91 -16.05 1.94
CA ILE A 93 4.76 -14.88 1.75
C ILE A 93 3.84 -13.66 1.69
N PHE A 94 4.04 -12.71 2.59
CA PHE A 94 3.37 -11.42 2.55
C PHE A 94 4.37 -10.37 2.09
N MET A 95 4.03 -9.61 1.05
CA MET A 95 4.91 -8.54 0.57
C MET A 95 4.25 -7.18 0.70
N VAL A 96 4.93 -6.24 1.35
CA VAL A 96 4.46 -4.87 1.53
C VAL A 96 5.27 -3.94 0.64
N SER A 97 4.58 -3.14 -0.16
CA SER A 97 5.20 -2.10 -1.00
C SER A 97 4.95 -0.72 -0.40
N ASP A 98 5.62 -0.37 0.71
CA ASP A 98 5.32 0.83 1.52
C ASP A 98 5.13 2.08 0.63
N GLY A 99 4.01 2.78 0.78
CA GLY A 99 3.71 4.01 0.01
C GLY A 99 3.37 3.81 -1.49
N MET A 100 3.26 2.58 -1.99
CA MET A 100 3.00 2.31 -3.41
C MET A 100 1.51 2.38 -3.81
N GLY A 101 1.07 3.56 -4.24
CA GLY A 101 -0.24 3.72 -4.89
C GLY A 101 -0.30 3.32 -6.37
N PRO A 102 -1.51 3.30 -6.97
CA PRO A 102 -1.72 2.96 -8.38
C PRO A 102 -1.02 3.91 -9.38
N ALA A 103 -0.77 5.16 -8.97
CA ALA A 103 -0.03 6.13 -9.78
C ALA A 103 1.45 5.73 -9.94
N SER A 104 2.08 5.22 -8.88
CA SER A 104 3.49 4.74 -8.90
C SER A 104 3.70 3.65 -9.94
N LEU A 105 2.75 2.72 -10.08
CA LEU A 105 2.78 1.66 -11.08
C LEU A 105 2.61 2.20 -12.50
N SER A 106 1.66 3.12 -12.70
CA SER A 106 1.44 3.74 -14.01
C SER A 106 2.68 4.50 -14.48
N MET A 107 3.29 5.28 -13.58
CA MET A 107 4.55 6.00 -13.85
C MET A 107 5.68 5.03 -14.22
N THR A 108 5.85 3.97 -13.41
CA THR A 108 6.93 2.99 -13.58
C THR A 108 6.77 2.15 -14.85
N ARG A 109 5.53 1.78 -15.23
CA ARG A 109 5.25 1.02 -16.45
C ARG A 109 5.73 1.77 -17.70
N SER A 110 5.32 3.02 -17.86
CA SER A 110 5.74 3.84 -19.00
C SER A 110 7.24 4.16 -18.97
N TYR A 111 7.83 4.33 -17.79
CA TYR A 111 9.28 4.48 -17.63
C TYR A 111 10.04 3.22 -18.09
N LYS A 112 9.63 2.03 -17.65
CA LYS A 112 10.20 0.74 -18.07
C LYS A 112 10.08 0.54 -19.58
N GLN A 113 8.91 0.84 -20.15
CA GLN A 113 8.66 0.74 -21.58
C GLN A 113 9.61 1.61 -22.40
N LEU A 114 9.78 2.88 -22.01
CA LEU A 114 10.69 3.80 -22.68
C LEU A 114 12.15 3.35 -22.55
N THR A 115 12.61 3.10 -21.32
CA THR A 115 14.03 2.86 -21.03
C THR A 115 14.55 1.54 -21.58
N GLN A 116 13.67 0.54 -21.74
CA GLN A 116 14.02 -0.78 -22.26
C GLN A 116 13.59 -0.99 -23.73
N GLY A 117 12.96 0.01 -24.37
CA GLY A 117 12.48 -0.10 -25.75
C GLY A 117 11.38 -1.16 -25.93
N LEU A 118 10.53 -1.34 -24.92
CA LEU A 118 9.46 -2.34 -24.91
C LEU A 118 8.17 -1.78 -25.53
N PRO A 119 7.30 -2.64 -26.10
CA PRO A 119 6.02 -2.20 -26.63
C PRO A 119 5.05 -1.77 -25.52
N ALA A 120 4.00 -1.03 -25.90
CA ALA A 120 3.06 -0.41 -24.96
C ALA A 120 2.20 -1.41 -24.16
N ASP A 121 2.10 -2.65 -24.62
CA ASP A 121 1.40 -3.74 -23.96
C ASP A 121 2.28 -4.52 -22.98
N GLU A 122 3.59 -4.24 -22.91
CA GLU A 122 4.43 -4.78 -21.84
C GLU A 122 4.10 -4.13 -20.49
N VAL A 123 3.98 -4.97 -19.48
CA VAL A 123 3.52 -4.59 -18.14
C VAL A 123 4.52 -5.03 -17.06
N LEU A 124 4.29 -4.59 -15.83
CA LEU A 124 5.03 -5.11 -14.66
C LEU A 124 4.59 -6.55 -14.37
N VAL A 125 5.41 -7.32 -13.64
CA VAL A 125 5.02 -8.67 -13.20
C VAL A 125 3.83 -8.58 -12.24
N LEU A 126 3.83 -7.58 -11.37
CA LEU A 126 2.69 -7.25 -10.49
C LEU A 126 1.38 -7.08 -11.26
N ASP A 127 1.39 -6.37 -12.40
CA ASP A 127 0.17 -6.11 -13.20
C ASP A 127 -0.54 -7.40 -13.63
N LYS A 128 0.21 -8.49 -13.83
CA LYS A 128 -0.33 -9.82 -14.21
C LYS A 128 -1.00 -10.56 -13.05
N HIS A 129 -0.82 -10.07 -11.83
CA HIS A 129 -1.23 -10.71 -10.58
C HIS A 129 -2.20 -9.85 -9.76
N PHE A 130 -2.76 -8.79 -10.36
CA PHE A 130 -3.74 -7.94 -9.71
C PHE A 130 -5.02 -8.71 -9.38
N VAL A 131 -5.46 -8.66 -8.12
CA VAL A 131 -6.68 -9.34 -7.66
C VAL A 131 -7.73 -8.38 -7.11
N GLY A 132 -7.30 -7.24 -6.53
CA GLY A 132 -8.21 -6.36 -5.83
C GLY A 132 -7.55 -5.07 -5.34
N THR A 133 -8.24 -4.34 -4.47
CA THR A 133 -7.73 -3.14 -3.81
C THR A 133 -7.98 -3.17 -2.30
N SER A 134 -7.15 -2.47 -1.55
CA SER A 134 -7.17 -2.33 -0.10
C SER A 134 -7.44 -0.88 0.28
N ARG A 135 -8.40 -0.67 1.18
CA ARG A 135 -8.67 0.60 1.86
C ARG A 135 -7.81 0.68 3.10
N THR A 136 -7.21 1.85 3.34
CA THR A 136 -6.02 1.94 4.20
C THR A 136 -6.20 2.74 5.48
N ARG A 137 -7.31 3.48 5.67
CA ARG A 137 -7.51 4.38 6.83
C ARG A 137 -7.18 3.75 8.19
N SER A 138 -6.76 4.57 9.14
CA SER A 138 -6.52 4.17 10.53
C SER A 138 -7.76 4.42 11.42
N SER A 139 -7.69 4.10 12.71
CA SER A 139 -8.74 4.43 13.68
C SER A 139 -8.78 5.92 14.01
N SER A 140 -7.67 6.64 13.85
CA SER A 140 -7.51 8.05 14.22
C SER A 140 -7.49 9.01 13.03
N SER A 141 -7.38 8.52 11.79
CA SER A 141 -7.27 9.35 10.58
C SER A 141 -7.82 8.67 9.32
N LEU A 142 -8.30 9.48 8.37
CA LEU A 142 -8.64 9.00 7.01
C LEU A 142 -7.39 8.67 6.18
N VAL A 143 -6.22 9.14 6.61
CA VAL A 143 -4.91 8.87 6.02
C VAL A 143 -4.08 8.14 7.08
N THR A 144 -3.79 6.87 6.84
CA THR A 144 -2.98 6.04 7.74
C THR A 144 -1.51 6.40 7.67
N ASP A 145 -0.74 5.99 8.68
CA ASP A 145 0.70 5.77 8.54
C ASP A 145 1.02 4.28 8.39
N SER A 146 2.29 3.96 8.12
CA SER A 146 2.79 2.59 7.97
C SER A 146 2.53 1.75 9.22
N ALA A 147 2.65 2.33 10.42
CA ALA A 147 2.44 1.63 11.69
C ALA A 147 0.99 1.15 11.85
N ALA A 148 0.01 2.02 11.67
CA ALA A 148 -1.40 1.63 11.72
C ALA A 148 -1.80 0.72 10.53
N GLY A 149 -1.22 0.95 9.35
CA GLY A 149 -1.46 0.14 8.15
C GLY A 149 -0.96 -1.29 8.34
N ALA A 150 0.27 -1.46 8.80
CA ALA A 150 0.89 -2.75 9.08
C ALA A 150 0.27 -3.46 10.30
N THR A 151 -0.14 -2.73 11.34
CA THR A 151 -0.93 -3.29 12.46
C THR A 151 -2.24 -3.91 11.96
N ALA A 152 -2.88 -3.31 10.96
CA ALA A 152 -4.09 -3.89 10.38
C ALA A 152 -3.81 -5.20 9.62
N PHE A 153 -2.67 -5.31 8.94
CA PHE A 153 -2.24 -6.56 8.30
C PHE A 153 -1.82 -7.62 9.31
N SER A 154 -1.14 -7.22 10.38
CA SER A 154 -0.55 -8.15 11.34
C SER A 154 -1.56 -8.63 12.38
N CYS A 155 -2.43 -7.77 12.89
CA CYS A 155 -3.42 -8.11 13.92
C CYS A 155 -4.84 -8.32 13.37
N GLY A 156 -5.16 -7.88 12.15
CA GLY A 156 -6.54 -7.87 11.66
C GLY A 156 -7.43 -6.81 12.33
N HIS A 157 -6.85 -5.81 12.98
CA HIS A 157 -7.55 -4.74 13.69
C HIS A 157 -7.09 -3.35 13.23
N LYS A 158 -8.01 -2.39 13.20
CA LYS A 158 -7.63 -0.98 12.99
C LYS A 158 -6.91 -0.46 14.23
N SER A 159 -5.87 0.34 14.01
CA SER A 159 -5.15 1.04 15.05
C SER A 159 -4.91 2.50 14.68
N TYR A 160 -4.35 3.28 15.60
CA TYR A 160 -4.05 4.70 15.46
C TYR A 160 -2.67 4.92 14.84
N ASN A 161 -2.51 6.04 14.14
CA ASN A 161 -1.23 6.35 13.49
C ASN A 161 -0.08 6.35 14.50
N GLY A 162 0.99 5.64 14.18
CA GLY A 162 2.17 5.46 15.02
C GLY A 162 2.14 4.25 15.96
N ALA A 163 1.02 3.53 16.08
CA ALA A 163 0.94 2.33 16.92
C ALA A 163 1.65 1.14 16.26
N ILE A 164 2.47 0.40 17.02
CA ILE A 164 3.06 -0.87 16.58
C ILE A 164 2.34 -2.00 17.31
N SER A 165 1.42 -2.69 16.63
CA SER A 165 0.66 -3.83 17.18
C SER A 165 -0.03 -3.56 18.52
N VAL A 166 -0.49 -2.32 18.71
CA VAL A 166 -1.23 -1.83 19.86
C VAL A 166 -2.58 -1.32 19.36
N LEU A 167 -3.67 -1.58 20.09
CA LEU A 167 -5.02 -1.16 19.76
C LEU A 167 -5.34 0.22 20.37
N PRO A 168 -6.44 0.88 19.96
CA PRO A 168 -6.79 2.21 20.46
C PRO A 168 -7.04 2.33 21.96
N ASP A 169 -7.32 1.20 22.63
CA ASP A 169 -7.44 1.09 24.09
C ASP A 169 -6.09 0.83 24.80
N HIS A 170 -4.98 0.95 24.07
CA HIS A 170 -3.61 0.69 24.51
C HIS A 170 -3.30 -0.77 24.85
N SER A 171 -4.18 -1.71 24.52
CA SER A 171 -3.87 -3.13 24.65
C SER A 171 -3.04 -3.62 23.45
N PRO A 172 -2.04 -4.49 23.65
CA PRO A 172 -1.35 -5.10 22.53
C PRO A 172 -2.22 -6.18 21.88
N CYS A 173 -2.11 -6.34 20.55
CA CYS A 173 -2.79 -7.37 19.77
C CYS A 173 -1.80 -8.42 19.27
N GLY A 174 -2.17 -9.70 19.31
CA GLY A 174 -1.35 -10.78 18.80
C GLY A 174 -1.29 -10.78 17.28
N THR A 175 -0.09 -10.93 16.72
CA THR A 175 0.16 -10.79 15.28
C THR A 175 0.12 -12.14 14.53
N VAL A 176 -0.06 -12.08 13.20
CA VAL A 176 0.03 -13.26 12.31
C VAL A 176 1.38 -13.96 12.43
N LEU A 177 2.48 -13.22 12.55
CA LEU A 177 3.82 -13.81 12.64
C LEU A 177 4.01 -14.48 14.01
N GLU A 178 3.61 -13.85 15.12
CA GLU A 178 3.63 -14.49 16.44
C GLU A 178 2.78 -15.77 16.47
N ALA A 179 1.57 -15.70 15.91
CA ALA A 179 0.68 -16.85 15.84
C ALA A 179 1.29 -17.96 14.98
N ALA A 180 1.93 -17.62 13.86
CA ALA A 180 2.65 -18.57 13.02
C ALA A 180 3.82 -19.23 13.77
N SER A 181 4.63 -18.44 14.47
CA SER A 181 5.73 -18.93 15.30
C SER A 181 5.25 -19.89 16.39
N LEU A 182 4.20 -19.52 17.13
CA LEU A 182 3.58 -20.36 18.16
C LEU A 182 2.97 -21.65 17.61
N ALA A 183 2.53 -21.64 16.34
CA ALA A 183 2.02 -22.81 15.63
C ALA A 183 3.14 -23.70 15.02
N GLY A 184 4.40 -23.30 15.15
CA GLY A 184 5.57 -24.05 14.69
C GLY A 184 6.04 -23.72 13.27
N TYR A 185 5.48 -22.69 12.63
CA TYR A 185 6.02 -22.18 11.37
C TYR A 185 7.35 -21.47 11.62
N LYS A 186 8.25 -21.53 10.64
CA LYS A 186 9.41 -20.64 10.62
C LYS A 186 8.99 -19.24 10.17
N THR A 187 9.61 -18.22 10.74
CA THR A 187 9.22 -16.83 10.53
C THR A 187 10.39 -15.98 10.05
N GLY A 188 10.12 -15.04 9.15
CA GLY A 188 11.16 -14.13 8.66
C GLY A 188 10.65 -12.76 8.29
N LEU A 189 11.55 -11.77 8.40
CA LEU A 189 11.37 -10.38 8.00
C LEU A 189 12.54 -9.98 7.08
N VAL A 190 12.22 -9.45 5.91
CA VAL A 190 13.21 -8.97 4.92
C VAL A 190 12.79 -7.58 4.46
N VAL A 191 13.63 -6.56 4.67
CA VAL A 191 13.29 -5.16 4.36
C VAL A 191 14.48 -4.42 3.73
N THR A 192 14.24 -3.28 3.10
CA THR A 192 15.31 -2.35 2.66
C THR A 192 15.51 -1.16 3.58
N THR A 193 14.62 -0.92 4.54
CA THR A 193 14.80 0.06 5.62
C THR A 193 15.52 -0.55 6.83
N ARG A 194 15.51 0.16 7.95
CA ARG A 194 15.75 -0.40 9.29
C ARG A 194 14.79 -1.55 9.55
N ILE A 195 15.31 -2.66 10.06
CA ILE A 195 14.45 -3.79 10.47
C ILE A 195 13.46 -3.39 11.58
N THR A 196 13.77 -2.34 12.34
CA THR A 196 12.94 -1.73 13.39
C THR A 196 11.92 -0.72 12.89
N ASP A 197 11.84 -0.43 11.58
CA ASP A 197 10.83 0.47 11.03
C ASP A 197 9.43 -0.13 11.19
N ALA A 198 8.40 0.70 11.01
CA ALA A 198 7.06 0.37 11.48
C ALA A 198 6.47 -0.90 10.85
N THR A 199 6.67 -1.12 9.55
CA THR A 199 6.10 -2.27 8.85
C THR A 199 6.62 -3.60 9.40
N PRO A 200 7.93 -3.90 9.41
CA PRO A 200 8.45 -5.12 10.03
C PRO A 200 8.16 -5.19 11.54
N ALA A 201 8.27 -4.08 12.26
CA ALA A 201 8.02 -4.03 13.70
C ALA A 201 6.60 -4.49 14.05
N CYS A 202 5.58 -4.12 13.26
CA CYS A 202 4.19 -4.53 13.49
C CYS A 202 3.96 -6.04 13.35
N PHE A 203 4.90 -6.82 12.85
CA PHE A 203 4.79 -8.28 12.85
C PHE A 203 5.48 -8.94 14.05
N ALA A 204 6.37 -8.25 14.77
CA ALA A 204 7.23 -8.91 15.76
C ALA A 204 7.37 -8.17 17.09
N SER A 205 6.78 -6.99 17.23
CA SER A 205 6.92 -6.12 18.39
C SER A 205 5.61 -5.43 18.75
N HIS A 206 5.55 -4.91 19.99
CA HIS A 206 4.47 -4.05 20.45
C HIS A 206 5.02 -2.82 21.16
N VAL A 207 4.71 -1.63 20.63
CA VAL A 207 5.03 -0.35 21.27
C VAL A 207 3.96 0.72 20.98
N ASN A 208 3.77 1.64 21.92
CA ASN A 208 2.77 2.70 21.83
C ASN A 208 3.06 3.68 20.68
N LEU A 209 4.33 3.89 20.33
CA LEU A 209 4.78 4.80 19.29
C LEU A 209 5.94 4.17 18.50
N ARG A 210 5.85 4.22 17.16
CA ARG A 210 6.84 3.67 16.21
C ARG A 210 8.26 4.19 16.40
N GLN A 211 8.42 5.34 17.05
CA GLN A 211 9.71 5.95 17.37
C GLN A 211 10.52 5.17 18.44
N TYR A 212 9.92 4.20 19.13
CA TYR A 212 10.63 3.37 20.11
C TYR A 212 11.42 2.22 19.45
N GLU A 213 12.19 2.54 18.40
CA GLU A 213 12.97 1.58 17.61
C GLU A 213 13.97 0.76 18.46
N ASP A 214 14.56 1.37 19.50
CA ASP A 214 15.45 0.65 20.42
C ASP A 214 14.74 -0.48 21.18
N ARG A 215 13.45 -0.29 21.54
CA ARG A 215 12.62 -1.32 22.19
C ARG A 215 12.09 -2.35 21.20
N ILE A 216 11.83 -1.93 19.96
CA ILE A 216 11.48 -2.83 18.88
C ILE A 216 12.64 -3.79 18.62
N ALA A 217 13.88 -3.28 18.53
CA ALA A 217 15.08 -4.10 18.35
C ALA A 217 15.25 -5.16 19.46
N GLU A 218 14.97 -4.81 20.71
CA GLU A 218 14.99 -5.74 21.85
C GLU A 218 14.00 -6.89 21.67
N GLN A 219 12.76 -6.56 21.28
CA GLN A 219 11.70 -7.54 21.05
C GLN A 219 12.02 -8.46 19.86
N GLU A 220 12.54 -7.92 18.76
CA GLU A 220 12.87 -8.69 17.55
C GLU A 220 13.95 -9.75 17.78
N ILE A 221 14.90 -9.52 18.70
CA ILE A 221 15.93 -10.53 19.05
C ILE A 221 15.46 -11.53 20.11
N GLY A 222 14.21 -11.42 20.58
CA GLY A 222 13.58 -12.37 21.48
C GLY A 222 13.39 -11.88 22.92
N GLU A 223 13.66 -10.60 23.24
CA GLU A 223 13.18 -9.97 24.49
C GLU A 223 11.69 -9.60 24.39
N HIS A 224 10.91 -10.51 23.82
CA HIS A 224 9.51 -10.37 23.51
C HIS A 224 8.69 -11.20 24.51
N PRO A 225 7.45 -10.78 24.89
CA PRO A 225 6.68 -11.51 25.91
C PRO A 225 6.31 -12.95 25.54
N LEU A 226 6.43 -13.32 24.27
CA LEU A 226 6.24 -14.69 23.77
C LEU A 226 7.57 -15.44 23.52
N GLY A 227 8.70 -14.88 23.96
CA GLY A 227 10.04 -15.32 23.58
C GLY A 227 10.36 -14.98 22.12
N ARG A 228 11.40 -15.60 21.55
CA ARG A 228 11.78 -15.39 20.15
C ARG A 228 10.67 -15.85 19.20
N VAL A 229 10.08 -14.89 18.49
CA VAL A 229 9.05 -15.14 17.47
C VAL A 229 9.55 -14.99 16.03
N VAL A 230 10.73 -14.39 15.81
CA VAL A 230 11.36 -14.24 14.48
C VAL A 230 12.58 -15.15 14.34
N ASP A 231 12.64 -16.00 13.31
CA ASP A 231 13.83 -16.83 13.04
C ASP A 231 14.84 -16.14 12.11
N LEU A 232 14.39 -15.31 11.17
CA LEU A 232 15.24 -14.65 10.17
C LEU A 232 14.95 -13.15 10.08
N LEU A 233 15.98 -12.33 10.22
CA LEU A 233 15.94 -10.88 10.04
C LEU A 233 16.99 -10.50 9.00
N MET A 234 16.59 -9.79 7.94
CA MET A 234 17.52 -9.22 6.95
C MET A 234 17.09 -7.80 6.58
N GLY A 235 17.96 -6.83 6.79
CA GLY A 235 17.70 -5.44 6.43
C GLY A 235 18.81 -4.50 6.88
N GLY A 236 18.47 -3.23 7.04
CA GLY A 236 19.32 -2.22 7.65
C GLY A 236 19.05 -2.03 9.14
N GLY A 237 19.46 -0.88 9.68
CA GLY A 237 19.14 -0.44 11.05
C GLY A 237 20.07 -0.96 12.12
N ARG A 238 21.31 -1.32 11.77
CA ARG A 238 22.35 -1.74 12.73
C ARG A 238 22.52 -0.77 13.89
N CYS A 239 22.28 0.52 13.68
CA CYS A 239 22.46 1.53 14.71
C CYS A 239 21.59 1.30 15.97
N HIS A 240 20.40 0.68 15.86
CA HIS A 240 19.53 0.36 17.01
C HIS A 240 19.97 -0.88 17.81
N PHE A 241 21.00 -1.59 17.33
CA PHE A 241 21.50 -2.83 17.95
C PHE A 241 22.88 -2.66 18.59
N LEU A 242 23.56 -1.54 18.32
CA LEU A 242 24.89 -1.23 18.85
C LEU A 242 24.77 -0.40 20.14
N PRO A 243 25.63 -0.61 21.15
CA PRO A 243 25.61 0.22 22.35
C PRO A 243 26.01 1.66 22.02
N ASN A 244 25.51 2.65 22.78
CA ASN A 244 25.78 4.07 22.60
C ASN A 244 27.29 4.42 22.56
N SER A 245 28.13 3.61 23.19
CA SER A 245 29.60 3.76 23.12
C SER A 245 30.22 3.48 21.74
N THR A 246 29.46 2.93 20.80
CA THR A 246 29.94 2.52 19.47
C THR A 246 29.58 3.55 18.41
N ASP A 247 30.54 3.87 17.53
CA ASP A 247 30.32 4.78 16.41
C ASP A 247 29.22 4.26 15.46
N GLY A 248 28.31 5.14 15.03
CA GLY A 248 27.13 4.77 14.25
C GLY A 248 26.00 4.11 15.04
N SER A 249 26.02 4.14 16.39
CA SER A 249 24.86 3.76 17.22
C SER A 249 23.78 4.84 17.23
N CYS A 250 22.52 4.41 17.24
CA CYS A 250 21.35 5.25 17.49
C CYS A 250 20.81 5.08 18.93
N ARG A 251 21.35 4.12 19.70
CA ARG A 251 20.79 3.76 21.00
C ARG A 251 21.05 4.83 22.05
N GLY A 252 20.07 5.05 22.92
CA GLY A 252 20.21 5.91 24.09
C GLY A 252 20.97 5.28 25.26
N ASP A 253 21.22 3.97 25.21
CA ASP A 253 21.80 3.17 26.29
C ASP A 253 23.04 2.36 25.84
N ASP A 254 23.74 1.74 26.80
CA ASP A 254 24.95 0.96 26.55
C ASP A 254 24.66 -0.53 26.25
N ARG A 255 23.45 -0.89 25.83
CA ARG A 255 23.10 -2.28 25.53
C ARG A 255 23.63 -2.70 24.16
N ASP A 256 24.35 -3.82 24.12
CA ASP A 256 24.79 -4.45 22.88
C ASP A 256 23.83 -5.57 22.49
N LEU A 257 22.86 -5.24 21.65
CA LEU A 257 21.86 -6.21 21.19
C LEU A 257 22.43 -7.20 20.19
N VAL A 258 23.52 -6.86 19.51
CA VAL A 258 24.22 -7.81 18.62
C VAL A 258 24.82 -8.95 19.45
N GLU A 259 25.50 -8.63 20.55
CA GLU A 259 26.03 -9.66 21.45
C GLU A 259 24.92 -10.46 22.14
N LEU A 260 23.85 -9.80 22.60
CA LEU A 260 22.68 -10.50 23.16
C LEU A 260 22.01 -11.43 22.15
N ALA A 261 21.89 -11.02 20.87
CA ALA A 261 21.37 -11.87 19.82
C ALA A 261 22.28 -13.09 19.59
N LYS A 262 23.61 -12.91 19.56
CA LYS A 262 24.56 -14.03 19.45
C LYS A 262 24.45 -14.99 20.64
N GLU A 263 24.30 -14.48 21.86
CA GLU A 263 24.05 -15.29 23.06
C GLU A 263 22.71 -16.05 22.95
N GLY A 264 21.69 -15.44 22.34
CA GLY A 264 20.42 -16.05 21.96
C GLY A 264 20.52 -17.05 20.79
N GLY A 265 21.71 -17.23 20.22
CA GLY A 265 22.02 -18.20 19.16
C GLY A 265 21.88 -17.65 17.73
N TYR A 266 21.68 -16.34 17.54
CA TYR A 266 21.64 -15.74 16.21
C TYR A 266 22.99 -15.82 15.50
N HIS A 267 22.93 -16.23 14.24
CA HIS A 267 24.01 -16.07 13.29
C HIS A 267 23.98 -14.63 12.75
N TYR A 268 24.91 -13.80 13.24
CA TYR A 268 25.00 -12.39 12.90
C TYR A 268 25.92 -12.12 11.71
N MET A 269 25.50 -11.20 10.84
CA MET A 269 26.30 -10.62 9.77
C MET A 269 25.84 -9.19 9.46
N ASP A 270 26.76 -8.36 8.97
CA ASP A 270 26.52 -6.93 8.82
C ASP A 270 27.13 -6.28 7.58
N ASP A 271 27.66 -7.11 6.67
CA ASP A 271 28.30 -6.67 5.45
C ASP A 271 27.99 -7.59 4.25
N ARG A 272 28.43 -7.15 3.06
CA ARG A 272 28.29 -7.92 1.81
C ARG A 272 28.97 -9.28 1.87
N ALA A 273 30.15 -9.36 2.49
CA ALA A 273 30.91 -10.61 2.56
C ALA A 273 30.19 -11.67 3.40
N GLY A 274 29.61 -11.28 4.52
CA GLY A 274 28.75 -12.10 5.36
C GLY A 274 27.51 -12.56 4.60
N PHE A 275 26.84 -11.67 3.87
CA PHE A 275 25.71 -12.03 3.01
C PHE A 275 26.09 -13.07 1.94
N ASP A 276 27.18 -12.83 1.19
CA ASP A 276 27.64 -13.73 0.14
C ASP A 276 28.07 -15.10 0.70
N SER A 277 28.52 -15.16 1.97
CA SER A 277 28.87 -16.41 2.65
C SER A 277 27.68 -17.35 2.87
N LEU A 278 26.44 -16.85 2.78
CA LEU A 278 25.23 -17.66 2.81
C LEU A 278 25.06 -18.52 1.55
N ASN A 279 25.84 -18.26 0.49
CA ASN A 279 25.82 -19.00 -0.78
C ASN A 279 24.40 -19.17 -1.34
N GLY A 280 23.71 -18.05 -1.55
CA GLY A 280 22.31 -18.02 -2.01
C GLY A 280 21.32 -18.63 -1.01
N GLY A 281 21.69 -18.71 0.27
CA GLY A 281 20.90 -19.26 1.36
C GLY A 281 21.20 -20.71 1.71
N THR A 282 21.98 -21.43 0.89
CA THR A 282 22.27 -22.86 1.12
C THR A 282 23.14 -23.15 2.33
N GLU A 283 23.92 -22.17 2.79
CA GLU A 283 24.75 -22.26 4.00
C GLU A 283 24.14 -21.47 5.17
N GLY A 284 22.94 -20.90 4.98
CA GLY A 284 22.26 -20.12 6.02
C GLY A 284 21.72 -21.00 7.14
N LYS A 285 21.82 -20.48 8.37
CA LYS A 285 21.41 -21.18 9.59
C LYS A 285 20.50 -20.28 10.40
N LEU A 286 19.37 -20.82 10.84
CA LEU A 286 18.44 -20.12 11.72
C LEU A 286 18.80 -20.40 13.19
N PRO A 287 18.63 -19.41 14.08
CA PRO A 287 18.16 -18.05 13.81
C PRO A 287 19.26 -17.17 13.18
N LEU A 288 18.88 -16.22 12.31
CA LEU A 288 19.79 -15.38 11.54
C LEU A 288 19.44 -13.88 11.67
N LEU A 289 20.46 -13.06 11.89
CA LEU A 289 20.36 -11.59 11.98
C LEU A 289 21.34 -10.94 10.99
N GLY A 290 20.82 -10.45 9.87
CA GLY A 290 21.57 -9.72 8.85
C GLY A 290 21.25 -8.22 8.88
N LEU A 291 22.21 -7.40 9.32
CA LEU A 291 22.06 -5.93 9.43
C LEU A 291 23.08 -5.21 8.53
N PHE A 292 22.75 -5.09 7.25
CA PHE A 292 23.69 -4.73 6.17
C PHE A 292 23.91 -3.22 6.00
N ALA A 293 23.14 -2.38 6.69
CA ALA A 293 23.28 -0.94 6.67
C ALA A 293 23.14 -0.36 8.09
N GLU A 294 23.81 0.77 8.35
CA GLU A 294 23.70 1.49 9.63
C GLU A 294 22.25 1.90 9.91
N LYS A 295 21.60 2.47 8.89
CA LYS A 295 20.17 2.80 8.83
C LYS A 295 19.54 2.07 7.66
N ASP A 296 18.79 2.75 6.81
CA ASP A 296 18.22 2.16 5.61
C ASP A 296 19.30 1.79 4.58
N ILE A 297 19.02 0.76 3.78
CA ILE A 297 19.77 0.48 2.56
C ILE A 297 19.46 1.62 1.57
N PRO A 298 20.47 2.16 0.84
CA PRO A 298 20.26 3.24 -0.12
C PRO A 298 19.19 2.90 -1.17
N PHE A 299 18.56 3.94 -1.76
CA PHE A 299 17.62 3.75 -2.86
C PHE A 299 18.23 2.91 -4.00
N GLU A 300 17.44 2.11 -4.69
CA GLU A 300 17.87 1.21 -5.76
C GLU A 300 18.66 1.94 -6.86
N ILE A 301 18.26 3.18 -7.19
CA ILE A 301 18.97 4.01 -8.17
C ILE A 301 20.44 4.26 -7.79
N ASP A 302 20.72 4.36 -6.48
CA ASP A 302 22.05 4.56 -5.93
C ASP A 302 22.72 3.22 -5.59
N ARG A 303 22.01 2.32 -4.90
CA ARG A 303 22.45 0.99 -4.45
C ARG A 303 22.97 0.12 -5.59
N ARG A 304 22.39 0.22 -6.79
CA ARG A 304 22.88 -0.52 -7.98
C ARG A 304 24.32 -0.21 -8.37
N THR A 305 24.89 0.91 -7.89
CA THR A 305 26.32 1.26 -8.05
C THR A 305 27.19 0.77 -6.87
N GLN A 306 26.57 0.14 -5.88
CA GLN A 306 27.14 -0.31 -4.61
C GLN A 306 26.77 -1.78 -4.32
N ASN A 307 26.67 -2.61 -5.36
CA ASN A 307 26.34 -4.04 -5.22
C ASN A 307 27.37 -4.79 -4.37
N ASP A 308 28.62 -4.33 -4.34
CA ASP A 308 29.71 -4.85 -3.51
C ASP A 308 29.61 -4.43 -2.03
N VAL A 309 28.63 -3.57 -1.68
CA VAL A 309 28.40 -3.08 -0.32
C VAL A 309 27.07 -3.57 0.23
N TYR A 310 25.99 -3.50 -0.55
CA TYR A 310 24.64 -3.81 -0.09
C TYR A 310 23.98 -4.89 -0.96
N PRO A 311 23.34 -5.91 -0.34
CA PRO A 311 22.47 -6.81 -1.09
C PRO A 311 21.20 -6.06 -1.54
N SER A 312 20.67 -6.46 -2.69
CA SER A 312 19.35 -6.00 -3.17
C SER A 312 18.20 -6.71 -2.46
N LEU A 313 17.00 -6.14 -2.52
CA LEU A 313 15.78 -6.78 -2.02
C LEU A 313 15.55 -8.16 -2.67
N GLU A 314 15.84 -8.29 -3.97
CA GLU A 314 15.73 -9.57 -4.69
C GLU A 314 16.72 -10.61 -4.13
N GLU A 315 17.99 -10.24 -3.92
CA GLU A 315 19.00 -11.14 -3.36
C GLU A 315 18.60 -11.60 -1.94
N MET A 316 18.16 -10.67 -1.08
CA MET A 316 17.73 -11.00 0.28
C MET A 316 16.48 -11.89 0.27
N ALA A 317 15.48 -11.60 -0.57
CA ALA A 317 14.28 -12.41 -0.71
C ALA A 317 14.59 -13.85 -1.13
N ARG A 318 15.38 -14.04 -2.20
CA ARG A 318 15.78 -15.39 -2.68
C ARG A 318 16.55 -16.17 -1.62
N THR A 319 17.44 -15.48 -0.91
CA THR A 319 18.25 -16.07 0.17
C THR A 319 17.37 -16.52 1.33
N ALA A 320 16.47 -15.65 1.80
CA ALA A 320 15.54 -15.97 2.88
C ALA A 320 14.61 -17.13 2.52
N LEU A 321 14.04 -17.14 1.32
CA LEU A 321 13.19 -18.25 0.82
C LEU A 321 13.94 -19.58 0.83
N THR A 322 15.20 -19.59 0.40
CA THR A 322 16.03 -20.80 0.38
C THR A 322 16.32 -21.29 1.80
N ILE A 323 16.72 -20.40 2.71
CA ILE A 323 16.99 -20.73 4.12
C ILE A 323 15.74 -21.30 4.79
N LEU A 324 14.58 -20.62 4.66
CA LEU A 324 13.33 -21.03 5.29
C LEU A 324 12.79 -22.34 4.70
N SER A 325 12.89 -22.53 3.39
CA SER A 325 12.51 -23.79 2.73
C SER A 325 13.35 -24.96 3.24
N GLN A 326 14.67 -24.79 3.33
CA GLN A 326 15.57 -25.81 3.87
C GLN A 326 15.30 -26.10 5.35
N ALA A 327 15.12 -25.06 6.16
CA ALA A 327 14.86 -25.19 7.60
C ALA A 327 13.54 -25.90 7.92
N THR A 328 12.59 -25.89 6.97
CA THR A 328 11.27 -26.53 7.14
C THR A 328 11.16 -27.86 6.40
N ALA A 329 12.20 -28.34 5.72
CA ALA A 329 12.14 -29.54 4.86
C ALA A 329 11.55 -30.77 5.58
N ASP A 330 11.97 -31.01 6.82
CA ASP A 330 11.52 -32.12 7.67
C ASP A 330 10.48 -31.71 8.74
N SER A 331 9.82 -30.56 8.56
CA SER A 331 8.78 -30.03 9.45
C SER A 331 7.36 -30.30 8.91
N GLU A 332 6.39 -30.45 9.82
CA GLU A 332 4.96 -30.50 9.48
C GLU A 332 4.41 -29.11 9.07
N GLN A 333 5.14 -28.03 9.42
CA GLN A 333 4.80 -26.64 9.13
C GLN A 333 5.82 -26.04 8.16
N GLY A 334 5.35 -25.13 7.31
CA GLY A 334 6.18 -24.36 6.40
C GLY A 334 6.69 -23.09 7.09
N PHE A 335 6.66 -21.99 6.35
CA PHE A 335 7.08 -20.69 6.88
C PHE A 335 6.09 -19.55 6.57
N PHE A 336 6.17 -18.51 7.39
CA PHE A 336 5.63 -17.18 7.13
C PHE A 336 6.79 -16.22 6.89
N LEU A 337 6.78 -15.49 5.77
CA LEU A 337 7.82 -14.52 5.44
C LEU A 337 7.18 -13.19 5.06
N MET A 338 7.56 -12.12 5.73
CA MET A 338 7.23 -10.75 5.32
C MET A 338 8.41 -10.14 4.56
N ILE A 339 8.16 -9.59 3.38
CA ILE A 339 9.15 -8.89 2.55
C ILE A 339 8.65 -7.47 2.27
N GLU A 340 9.47 -6.46 2.51
CA GLU A 340 9.10 -5.08 2.29
C GLU A 340 9.94 -4.39 1.20
N GLY A 341 9.26 -3.78 0.22
CA GLY A 341 9.82 -2.75 -0.64
C GLY A 341 9.74 -1.40 0.04
N SER A 342 10.57 -1.22 1.07
CA SER A 342 10.38 -0.19 2.10
C SER A 342 10.60 1.24 1.62
N ARG A 343 11.48 1.43 0.62
CA ARG A 343 11.93 2.76 0.21
C ARG A 343 11.04 3.42 -0.85
N ILE A 344 9.96 2.77 -1.32
CA ILE A 344 9.00 3.41 -2.23
C ILE A 344 8.31 4.59 -1.53
N ASP A 345 7.98 4.45 -0.25
CA ASP A 345 7.40 5.50 0.58
C ASP A 345 8.34 6.70 0.75
N HIS A 346 9.60 6.43 1.10
CA HIS A 346 10.61 7.48 1.30
C HIS A 346 10.86 8.28 0.02
N ALA A 347 10.84 7.63 -1.15
CA ALA A 347 10.92 8.31 -2.44
C ALA A 347 9.68 9.20 -2.68
N GLY A 348 8.49 8.74 -2.27
CA GLY A 348 7.26 9.52 -2.29
C GLY A 348 7.31 10.74 -1.35
N HIS A 349 7.78 10.57 -0.11
CA HIS A 349 8.01 11.67 0.82
C HIS A 349 9.01 12.70 0.29
N GLY A 350 10.09 12.22 -0.34
CA GLY A 350 11.08 13.06 -1.01
C GLY A 350 10.56 13.73 -2.28
N ASN A 351 9.37 13.36 -2.77
CA ASN A 351 8.84 13.74 -4.08
C ASN A 351 9.85 13.46 -5.21
N ASP A 352 10.62 12.36 -5.08
CA ASP A 352 11.70 11.98 -5.98
C ASP A 352 11.23 10.90 -6.96
N PRO A 353 10.77 11.29 -8.16
CA PRO A 353 10.25 10.32 -9.11
C PRO A 353 11.34 9.40 -9.68
N ALA A 354 12.63 9.77 -9.62
CA ALA A 354 13.73 8.95 -10.12
C ALA A 354 14.03 7.81 -9.15
N ALA A 355 14.04 8.09 -7.85
CA ALA A 355 14.05 7.05 -6.83
C ALA A 355 12.80 6.16 -6.92
N GLN A 356 11.60 6.78 -6.99
CA GLN A 356 10.31 6.07 -7.00
C GLN A 356 10.24 4.96 -8.05
N VAL A 357 10.57 5.27 -9.32
CA VAL A 357 10.47 4.26 -10.40
C VAL A 357 11.49 3.13 -10.24
N ASN A 358 12.67 3.39 -9.69
CA ASN A 358 13.68 2.36 -9.50
C ASN A 358 13.34 1.46 -8.31
N GLU A 359 12.75 2.01 -7.24
CA GLU A 359 12.22 1.23 -6.10
C GLU A 359 11.07 0.30 -6.53
N VAL A 360 10.10 0.81 -7.30
CA VAL A 360 9.00 -0.02 -7.81
C VAL A 360 9.53 -1.13 -8.73
N LEU A 361 10.58 -0.87 -9.53
CA LEU A 361 11.22 -1.91 -10.34
C LEU A 361 11.98 -2.94 -9.50
N ALA A 362 12.65 -2.53 -8.41
CA ALA A 362 13.28 -3.47 -7.49
C ALA A 362 12.25 -4.38 -6.82
N TYR A 363 11.12 -3.80 -6.41
CA TYR A 363 10.01 -4.53 -5.82
C TYR A 363 9.34 -5.50 -6.82
N ASP A 364 9.13 -5.08 -8.08
CA ASP A 364 8.61 -5.96 -9.14
C ASP A 364 9.53 -7.17 -9.40
N LYS A 365 10.86 -6.99 -9.32
CA LYS A 365 11.84 -8.08 -9.42
C LYS A 365 11.79 -9.02 -8.22
N ALA A 366 11.69 -8.49 -7.00
CA ALA A 366 11.56 -9.30 -5.79
C ALA A 366 10.25 -10.12 -5.82
N PHE A 367 9.14 -9.51 -6.26
CA PHE A 367 7.86 -10.21 -6.45
C PHE A 367 7.99 -11.33 -7.48
N ALA A 368 8.67 -11.09 -8.61
CA ALA A 368 8.96 -12.12 -9.59
C ALA A 368 9.81 -13.27 -9.01
N ALA A 369 10.82 -12.97 -8.19
CA ALA A 369 11.64 -13.99 -7.53
C ALA A 369 10.83 -14.87 -6.57
N VAL A 370 9.86 -14.29 -5.84
CA VAL A 370 8.95 -15.05 -4.97
C VAL A 370 8.03 -15.96 -5.80
N LEU A 371 7.50 -15.47 -6.93
CA LEU A 371 6.70 -16.29 -7.84
C LEU A 371 7.51 -17.47 -8.40
N GLU A 372 8.74 -17.21 -8.86
CA GLU A 372 9.66 -18.26 -9.34
C GLU A 372 9.91 -19.33 -8.28
N PHE A 373 10.10 -18.93 -7.02
CA PHE A 373 10.24 -19.85 -5.90
C PHE A 373 8.97 -20.70 -5.71
N LEU A 374 7.80 -20.07 -5.67
CA LEU A 374 6.51 -20.78 -5.49
C LEU A 374 6.18 -21.73 -6.64
N GLU A 375 6.62 -21.43 -7.86
CA GLU A 375 6.47 -22.32 -9.02
C GLU A 375 7.38 -23.56 -8.94
N GLN A 376 8.52 -23.44 -8.26
CA GLN A 376 9.52 -24.51 -8.14
C GLN A 376 9.40 -25.31 -6.84
N ASP A 377 8.81 -24.74 -5.79
CA ASP A 377 8.63 -25.41 -4.51
C ASP A 377 7.52 -26.46 -4.58
N SER A 378 7.78 -27.61 -3.94
CA SER A 378 6.81 -28.70 -3.82
C SER A 378 5.79 -28.45 -2.70
N THR A 379 6.13 -27.56 -1.75
CA THR A 379 5.21 -27.16 -0.68
C THR A 379 4.20 -26.15 -1.23
N PRO A 380 2.88 -26.38 -1.08
CA PRO A 380 1.88 -25.40 -1.50
C PRO A 380 2.12 -24.04 -0.84
N GLY A 381 2.08 -22.96 -1.60
CA GLY A 381 2.23 -21.63 -1.03
C GLY A 381 1.49 -20.55 -1.79
N VAL A 382 1.35 -19.40 -1.14
CA VAL A 382 0.77 -18.20 -1.73
C VAL A 382 1.65 -17.00 -1.40
N VAL A 383 1.84 -16.11 -2.36
CA VAL A 383 2.26 -14.74 -2.11
C VAL A 383 1.05 -13.82 -2.18
N VAL A 384 0.92 -12.94 -1.19
CA VAL A 384 0.01 -11.80 -1.22
C VAL A 384 0.84 -10.55 -1.10
N SER A 385 0.62 -9.59 -1.98
CA SER A 385 1.26 -8.27 -1.92
C SER A 385 0.21 -7.17 -1.86
N THR A 386 0.45 -6.17 -1.02
CA THR A 386 -0.30 -4.91 -1.05
C THR A 386 0.57 -3.77 -0.51
N SER A 387 0.01 -2.56 -0.44
CA SER A 387 0.63 -1.42 0.21
C SER A 387 -0.10 -1.11 1.51
N ASP A 388 0.58 -0.50 2.47
CA ASP A 388 -0.02 0.12 3.65
C ASP A 388 -0.74 1.43 3.32
N HIS A 389 -0.21 2.23 2.39
CA HIS A 389 -0.79 3.48 1.88
C HIS A 389 -0.21 3.90 0.51
N GLU A 390 -0.67 5.04 -0.01
CA GLU A 390 0.00 5.79 -1.08
C GLU A 390 0.73 6.98 -0.48
N THR A 391 1.86 7.37 -1.06
CA THR A 391 2.67 8.49 -0.58
C THR A 391 2.99 9.53 -1.65
N GLY A 392 2.90 10.80 -1.23
CA GLY A 392 3.20 11.99 -2.05
C GLY A 392 1.99 12.57 -2.79
N GLY A 393 0.87 11.82 -2.87
CA GLY A 393 -0.25 12.20 -3.72
C GLY A 393 0.19 12.32 -5.18
N LEU A 394 0.92 11.31 -5.65
CA LEU A 394 1.57 11.26 -6.94
C LEU A 394 0.55 11.36 -8.07
N SER A 395 0.80 12.28 -8.99
CA SER A 395 0.05 12.41 -10.23
C SER A 395 1.00 12.29 -11.42
N VAL A 396 0.66 11.39 -12.35
CA VAL A 396 1.41 11.16 -13.60
C VAL A 396 1.07 12.23 -14.66
N ALA A 397 1.05 13.49 -14.20
CA ALA A 397 0.83 14.71 -14.97
C ALA A 397 1.09 15.90 -14.06
N ARG A 398 1.57 17.03 -14.60
CA ARG A 398 1.65 18.31 -13.89
C ARG A 398 1.44 19.48 -14.82
N GLN A 399 0.56 20.38 -14.42
CA GLN A 399 0.44 21.68 -15.06
C GLN A 399 1.45 22.66 -14.45
N LEU A 400 2.36 23.18 -15.27
CA LEU A 400 3.40 24.12 -14.83
C LEU A 400 3.10 25.57 -15.14
N GLN A 401 2.18 25.81 -16.06
CA GLN A 401 1.87 27.13 -16.61
C GLN A 401 0.34 27.32 -16.68
N PRO A 402 -0.18 28.55 -16.63
CA PRO A 402 -1.62 28.82 -16.57
C PRO A 402 -2.36 28.56 -17.89
N GLU A 403 -1.66 28.34 -19.00
CA GLU A 403 -2.27 27.96 -20.28
C GLU A 403 -2.97 26.58 -20.18
N TYR A 404 -3.78 26.26 -21.19
CA TYR A 404 -4.50 24.98 -21.24
C TYR A 404 -3.55 23.79 -21.00
N PRO A 405 -3.94 22.77 -20.20
CA PRO A 405 -3.04 21.69 -19.82
C PRO A 405 -2.42 20.96 -21.02
N ASP A 406 -1.10 20.79 -20.96
CA ASP A 406 -0.39 19.85 -21.82
C ASP A 406 -0.56 18.42 -21.26
N TYR A 407 -1.01 17.48 -22.08
CA TYR A 407 -1.14 16.07 -21.69
C TYR A 407 0.21 15.35 -21.85
N LYS A 408 1.17 15.69 -20.98
CA LYS A 408 2.54 15.18 -21.05
C LYS A 408 2.98 14.60 -19.70
N TRP A 409 3.73 13.52 -19.81
CA TRP A 409 4.62 12.94 -18.80
C TRP A 409 5.85 12.47 -19.58
N LEU A 410 7.04 12.86 -19.14
CA LEU A 410 8.29 12.72 -19.88
C LEU A 410 9.27 11.78 -19.13
N PRO A 411 9.10 10.45 -19.25
CA PRO A 411 9.94 9.49 -18.53
C PRO A 411 11.42 9.55 -18.92
N GLY A 412 11.77 10.14 -20.07
CA GLY A 412 13.16 10.34 -20.48
C GLY A 412 13.95 11.24 -19.55
N VAL A 413 13.29 12.15 -18.82
CA VAL A 413 13.96 13.00 -17.81
C VAL A 413 14.49 12.14 -16.66
N LEU A 414 13.71 11.15 -16.24
CA LEU A 414 14.05 10.23 -15.16
C LEU A 414 15.16 9.28 -15.60
N ALA A 415 15.12 8.86 -16.87
CA ALA A 415 16.11 7.98 -17.46
C ALA A 415 17.51 8.60 -17.49
N ASN A 416 17.60 9.93 -17.47
CA ASN A 416 18.87 10.65 -17.43
C ASN A 416 19.44 10.76 -16.00
N ALA A 417 18.62 10.60 -14.96
CA ALA A 417 19.09 10.65 -13.58
C ALA A 417 19.91 9.40 -13.26
N SER A 418 21.11 9.60 -12.70
CA SER A 418 21.99 8.51 -12.28
C SER A 418 21.85 8.20 -10.79
N HIS A 419 21.45 9.18 -9.99
CA HIS A 419 21.33 9.11 -8.53
C HIS A 419 20.04 9.77 -8.01
N SER A 420 19.65 9.45 -6.78
CA SER A 420 18.53 10.08 -6.08
C SER A 420 18.87 11.49 -5.59
N SER A 421 17.84 12.28 -5.32
CA SER A 421 17.94 13.57 -4.63
C SER A 421 18.55 13.45 -3.24
N GLU A 422 18.31 12.36 -2.51
CA GLU A 422 18.93 12.07 -1.21
C GLU A 422 20.45 11.91 -1.33
N TYR A 423 20.91 11.12 -2.30
CA TYR A 423 22.34 10.94 -2.58
C TYR A 423 23.00 12.27 -2.94
N VAL A 424 22.36 13.04 -3.84
CA VAL A 424 22.87 14.34 -4.28
C VAL A 424 22.92 15.35 -3.13
N ASN A 425 21.92 15.35 -2.24
CA ASN A 425 21.90 16.18 -1.04
C ASN A 425 23.03 15.81 -0.07
N LYS A 426 23.27 14.51 0.18
CA LYS A 426 24.40 14.06 1.00
C LYS A 426 25.75 14.52 0.44
N LYS A 427 25.93 14.43 -0.88
CA LYS A 427 27.14 14.90 -1.58
C LYS A 427 27.31 16.42 -1.47
N LEU A 428 26.20 17.17 -1.54
CA LEU A 428 26.19 18.62 -1.29
C LEU A 428 26.63 18.95 0.14
N ASN A 429 26.01 18.35 1.15
CA ASN A 429 26.32 18.61 2.56
C ASN A 429 27.79 18.34 2.88
N ASN A 430 28.36 17.23 2.39
CA ASN A 430 29.78 16.92 2.54
C ASN A 430 30.70 17.97 1.90
N TYR A 431 30.31 18.50 0.74
CA TYR A 431 31.07 19.54 0.07
C TYR A 431 31.01 20.88 0.80
N LEU A 432 29.80 21.31 1.20
CA LEU A 432 29.56 22.56 1.93
C LEU A 432 30.23 22.58 3.31
N ALA A 433 30.40 21.41 3.94
CA ALA A 433 31.13 21.29 5.20
C ALA A 433 32.61 21.71 5.10
N THR A 434 33.19 21.72 3.89
CA THR A 434 34.63 21.99 3.68
C THR A 434 34.92 23.19 2.78
N GLU A 435 34.01 23.55 1.88
CA GLU A 435 34.20 24.65 0.93
C GLU A 435 33.31 25.84 1.27
N THR A 436 33.92 27.01 1.48
CA THR A 436 33.20 28.26 1.84
C THR A 436 33.12 29.26 0.69
N ASN A 437 33.74 28.99 -0.46
CA ASN A 437 33.72 29.91 -1.59
C ASN A 437 32.42 29.76 -2.41
N GLU A 438 31.56 30.78 -2.36
CA GLU A 438 30.26 30.81 -3.04
C GLU A 438 30.33 30.47 -4.54
N LYS A 439 31.35 30.96 -5.27
CA LYS A 439 31.48 30.67 -6.72
C LYS A 439 31.79 29.20 -6.99
N LYS A 440 32.57 28.56 -6.12
CA LYS A 440 32.85 27.12 -6.23
C LYS A 440 31.64 26.29 -5.85
N GLN A 441 30.94 26.66 -4.78
CA GLN A 441 29.68 26.01 -4.37
C GLN A 441 28.64 26.07 -5.47
N TYR A 442 28.43 27.25 -6.06
CA TYR A 442 27.53 27.44 -7.21
C TYR A 442 27.90 26.54 -8.40
N LYS A 443 29.19 26.50 -8.76
CA LYS A 443 29.67 25.61 -9.83
C LYS A 443 29.47 24.13 -9.47
N PHE A 444 29.68 23.77 -8.22
CA PHE A 444 29.51 22.40 -7.73
C PHE A 444 28.05 21.96 -7.82
N VAL A 445 27.10 22.78 -7.35
CA VAL A 445 25.67 22.49 -7.46
C VAL A 445 25.22 22.35 -8.92
N ARG A 446 25.69 23.23 -9.82
CA ARG A 446 25.42 23.07 -11.27
C ARG A 446 25.91 21.72 -11.79
N ASN A 447 27.13 21.34 -11.42
CA ASN A 447 27.70 20.06 -11.82
C ASN A 447 26.93 18.86 -11.22
N LEU A 448 26.41 18.97 -9.99
CA LEU A 448 25.57 17.93 -9.38
C LEU A 448 24.27 17.75 -10.17
N ILE A 449 23.57 18.85 -10.46
CA ILE A 449 22.31 18.81 -11.21
C ILE A 449 22.52 18.23 -12.62
N GLU A 450 23.62 18.60 -13.28
CA GLU A 450 23.93 18.09 -14.61
C GLU A 450 24.33 16.60 -14.61
N ASN A 451 25.29 16.21 -13.76
CA ASN A 451 25.89 14.88 -13.84
C ASN A 451 25.11 13.81 -13.07
N ASP A 452 24.56 14.17 -11.90
CA ASP A 452 23.90 13.21 -11.02
C ASP A 452 22.39 13.13 -11.32
N LEU A 453 21.73 14.25 -11.66
CA LEU A 453 20.29 14.30 -12.00
C LEU A 453 20.01 14.32 -13.51
N GLY A 454 21.03 14.48 -14.36
CA GLY A 454 20.86 14.47 -15.82
C GLY A 454 20.20 15.72 -16.41
N ILE A 455 20.26 16.84 -15.68
CA ILE A 455 19.58 18.10 -16.04
C ILE A 455 20.60 19.15 -16.52
N THR A 456 20.63 19.42 -17.82
CA THR A 456 21.63 20.30 -18.45
C THR A 456 21.21 21.77 -18.53
N ASP A 457 19.95 22.08 -18.25
CA ASP A 457 19.35 23.41 -18.40
C ASP A 457 18.90 23.99 -17.04
N ALA A 458 19.59 23.66 -15.96
CA ALA A 458 19.32 24.21 -14.63
C ALA A 458 19.39 25.75 -14.63
N THR A 459 18.38 26.42 -14.10
CA THR A 459 18.34 27.88 -14.03
C THR A 459 19.22 28.42 -12.90
N ASP A 460 19.55 29.71 -12.95
CA ASP A 460 20.24 30.37 -11.82
C ASP A 460 19.40 30.33 -10.54
N GLU A 461 18.08 30.47 -10.69
CA GLU A 461 17.12 30.43 -9.59
C GLU A 461 17.11 29.06 -8.91
N GLU A 462 17.11 27.96 -9.68
CA GLU A 462 17.18 26.60 -9.16
C GLU A 462 18.47 26.34 -8.39
N VAL A 463 19.61 26.78 -8.92
CA VAL A 463 20.93 26.61 -8.26
C VAL A 463 21.00 27.44 -6.98
N ASN A 464 20.49 28.67 -7.01
CA ASN A 464 20.50 29.54 -5.84
C ASN A 464 19.54 29.05 -4.76
N ALA A 465 18.39 28.47 -5.12
CA ALA A 465 17.44 27.88 -4.17
C ALA A 465 18.07 26.74 -3.35
N VAL A 466 18.90 25.92 -3.99
CA VAL A 466 19.65 24.83 -3.33
C VAL A 466 20.69 25.38 -2.32
N LEU A 467 21.26 26.55 -2.57
CA LEU A 467 22.32 27.15 -1.74
C LEU A 467 21.81 28.14 -0.69
N ASP A 468 20.56 28.59 -0.79
CA ASP A 468 20.00 29.57 0.14
C ASP A 468 19.51 28.87 1.42
N PRO A 469 20.16 29.10 2.58
CA PRO A 469 19.75 28.48 3.85
C PRO A 469 18.40 29.01 4.35
N ASN A 470 17.83 30.05 3.73
CA ASN A 470 16.50 30.59 4.06
C ASN A 470 15.43 30.14 3.06
N TYR A 471 15.76 29.30 2.09
CA TYR A 471 14.76 28.76 1.17
C TYR A 471 13.75 27.90 1.96
N PRO A 472 12.44 27.99 1.66
CA PRO A 472 11.41 27.33 2.49
C PRO A 472 11.38 25.79 2.35
N TYR A 473 12.23 25.22 1.51
CA TYR A 473 12.33 23.78 1.28
C TYR A 473 13.79 23.34 1.39
N GLU A 474 14.00 22.17 1.97
CA GLU A 474 15.33 21.56 2.05
C GLU A 474 15.92 21.30 0.64
N PRO A 475 17.25 21.34 0.48
CA PRO A 475 17.90 21.16 -0.83
C PRO A 475 17.49 19.87 -1.55
N GLN A 476 17.26 18.78 -0.81
CA GLN A 476 16.75 17.51 -1.37
C GLN A 476 15.41 17.69 -2.10
N ALA A 477 14.44 18.37 -1.49
CA ALA A 477 13.15 18.66 -2.11
C ALA A 477 13.29 19.56 -3.34
N VAL A 478 14.25 20.50 -3.33
CA VAL A 478 14.56 21.34 -4.49
C VAL A 478 15.11 20.49 -5.65
N PHE A 479 16.05 19.60 -5.39
CA PHE A 479 16.58 18.66 -6.40
C PHE A 479 15.46 17.79 -7.00
N ALA A 480 14.58 17.26 -6.15
CA ALA A 480 13.45 16.44 -6.58
C ALA A 480 12.44 17.24 -7.43
N ASP A 481 12.15 18.50 -7.09
CA ASP A 481 11.25 19.37 -7.87
C ASP A 481 11.87 19.76 -9.23
N ILE A 482 13.18 19.97 -9.31
CA ILE A 482 13.91 20.23 -10.59
C ILE A 482 13.64 19.10 -11.59
N VAL A 483 13.73 17.84 -11.13
CA VAL A 483 13.45 16.65 -11.95
C VAL A 483 11.95 16.53 -12.23
N SER A 484 11.10 16.63 -11.20
CA SER A 484 9.63 16.48 -11.30
C SER A 484 9.01 17.48 -12.28
N ARG A 485 9.45 18.74 -12.28
CA ARG A 485 8.97 19.76 -13.23
C ARG A 485 9.29 19.39 -14.65
N ARG A 486 10.54 19.07 -14.95
CA ARG A 486 10.97 18.71 -16.31
C ARG A 486 10.26 17.46 -16.80
N ALA A 487 10.03 16.52 -15.89
CA ALA A 487 9.32 15.30 -16.23
C ALA A 487 7.79 15.49 -16.33
N GLN A 488 7.25 16.58 -15.79
CA GLN A 488 5.81 16.86 -15.66
C GLN A 488 5.08 15.85 -14.74
N ILE A 489 5.67 15.60 -13.56
CA ILE A 489 5.05 14.85 -12.46
C ILE A 489 4.64 15.81 -11.36
N GLY A 490 3.43 15.60 -10.84
CA GLY A 490 2.86 16.36 -9.75
C GLY A 490 2.84 15.57 -8.47
N TRP A 491 3.01 16.29 -7.36
CA TRP A 491 2.92 15.79 -6.00
C TRP A 491 2.00 16.72 -5.23
N ALA A 492 1.07 16.16 -4.45
CA ALA A 492 0.10 16.95 -3.69
C ALA A 492 0.57 17.24 -2.26
N THR A 493 1.49 16.42 -1.73
CA THR A 493 1.94 16.46 -0.34
C THR A 493 3.34 15.83 -0.22
N HIS A 494 4.01 16.08 0.90
CA HIS A 494 5.18 15.30 1.35
C HIS A 494 4.76 14.25 2.38
N GLY A 495 3.50 13.84 2.40
CA GLY A 495 2.94 12.86 3.33
C GLY A 495 2.16 11.79 2.58
N HIS A 496 1.44 10.96 3.31
CA HIS A 496 0.60 9.93 2.71
C HIS A 496 -0.70 10.51 2.15
N SER A 497 -1.40 9.72 1.34
CA SER A 497 -2.76 10.01 0.88
C SER A 497 -3.73 8.86 1.15
N GLY A 498 -5.03 9.18 1.17
CA GLY A 498 -6.11 8.22 1.41
C GLY A 498 -6.55 7.45 0.15
N VAL A 499 -5.65 7.24 -0.81
CA VAL A 499 -5.94 6.49 -2.04
C VAL A 499 -5.97 5.00 -1.73
N ASP A 500 -6.98 4.28 -2.24
CA ASP A 500 -7.02 2.83 -2.21
C ASP A 500 -5.82 2.25 -2.98
N VAL A 501 -5.16 1.27 -2.39
CA VAL A 501 -3.95 0.64 -2.94
C VAL A 501 -4.26 -0.72 -3.52
N ASN A 502 -3.39 -1.25 -4.39
CA ASN A 502 -3.65 -2.50 -5.08
C ASN A 502 -3.31 -3.73 -4.21
N ILE A 503 -4.01 -4.83 -4.46
CA ILE A 503 -3.69 -6.16 -3.93
C ILE A 503 -3.28 -7.05 -5.11
N TYR A 504 -2.15 -7.73 -4.95
CA TYR A 504 -1.59 -8.70 -5.88
C TYR A 504 -1.46 -10.05 -5.19
N ALA A 505 -1.63 -11.15 -5.93
CA ALA A 505 -1.40 -12.47 -5.36
C ALA A 505 -1.08 -13.55 -6.38
N SER A 506 -0.42 -14.61 -5.93
CA SER A 506 -0.19 -15.80 -6.76
C SER A 506 -1.45 -16.65 -6.90
N GLY A 507 -1.94 -16.78 -8.12
CA GLY A 507 -2.92 -17.80 -8.50
C GLY A 507 -4.28 -17.72 -7.79
N LYS A 508 -5.00 -18.85 -7.77
CA LYS A 508 -6.40 -18.91 -7.30
C LYS A 508 -6.55 -19.01 -5.78
N LEU A 509 -5.47 -19.27 -5.04
CA LEU A 509 -5.53 -19.44 -3.58
C LEU A 509 -5.90 -18.14 -2.84
N ALA A 510 -5.64 -16.99 -3.47
CA ALA A 510 -6.00 -15.67 -2.98
C ALA A 510 -7.34 -15.15 -3.51
N PHE A 511 -8.19 -16.01 -4.08
CA PHE A 511 -9.52 -15.61 -4.54
C PHE A 511 -10.37 -14.86 -3.49
N PRO A 512 -10.29 -15.16 -2.18
CA PRO A 512 -11.00 -14.36 -1.16
C PRO A 512 -10.63 -12.87 -1.15
N LEU A 513 -9.45 -12.49 -1.66
CA LEU A 513 -8.99 -11.11 -1.78
C LEU A 513 -9.42 -10.43 -3.08
N ALA A 514 -10.26 -11.07 -3.91
CA ALA A 514 -10.79 -10.44 -5.10
C ALA A 514 -11.79 -9.32 -4.73
N GLY A 515 -11.66 -8.16 -5.37
CA GLY A 515 -12.53 -6.99 -5.12
C GLY A 515 -11.89 -5.92 -4.22
N ASN A 516 -12.70 -5.18 -3.48
CA ASN A 516 -12.24 -4.09 -2.61
C ASN A 516 -12.40 -4.50 -1.14
N HIS A 517 -11.30 -4.45 -0.39
CA HIS A 517 -11.17 -4.94 0.98
C HIS A 517 -10.71 -3.81 1.90
N GLU A 518 -11.05 -3.86 3.18
CA GLU A 518 -10.30 -3.12 4.21
C GLU A 518 -8.97 -3.83 4.46
N ASN A 519 -7.93 -3.08 4.83
CA ASN A 519 -6.62 -3.66 5.17
C ASN A 519 -6.68 -4.74 6.28
N THR A 520 -7.65 -4.66 7.20
CA THR A 520 -7.89 -5.70 8.22
C THR A 520 -8.34 -7.03 7.62
N GLU A 521 -9.08 -7.01 6.51
CA GLU A 521 -9.53 -8.23 5.82
C GLU A 521 -8.37 -8.94 5.12
N VAL A 522 -7.32 -8.19 4.72
CA VAL A 522 -6.05 -8.77 4.28
C VAL A 522 -5.39 -9.51 5.44
N GLY A 523 -5.30 -8.89 6.63
CA GLY A 523 -4.76 -9.55 7.82
C GLY A 523 -5.54 -10.81 8.22
N SER A 524 -6.88 -10.75 8.19
CA SER A 524 -7.74 -11.94 8.39
C SER A 524 -7.41 -13.05 7.40
N PHE A 525 -7.21 -12.73 6.11
CA PHE A 525 -6.83 -13.73 5.11
C PHE A 525 -5.48 -14.38 5.43
N LEU A 526 -4.48 -13.62 5.87
CA LEU A 526 -3.16 -14.18 6.22
C LEU A 526 -3.29 -15.20 7.36
N ALA A 527 -4.02 -14.86 8.42
CA ALA A 527 -4.29 -15.75 9.54
C ALA A 527 -5.08 -17.00 9.10
N ASP A 528 -6.18 -16.80 8.36
CA ASP A 528 -7.05 -17.87 7.88
C ASP A 528 -6.32 -18.83 6.94
N PHE A 529 -5.43 -18.32 6.09
CA PHE A 529 -4.65 -19.14 5.18
C PHE A 529 -3.75 -20.10 5.97
N LEU A 530 -3.16 -19.67 7.08
CA LEU A 530 -2.28 -20.51 7.92
C LEU A 530 -2.97 -21.23 9.09
N ASP A 531 -4.31 -21.17 9.18
CA ASP A 531 -5.11 -21.74 10.29
C ASP A 531 -4.68 -21.18 11.66
N LEU A 532 -4.41 -19.87 11.74
CA LEU A 532 -3.91 -19.20 12.93
C LEU A 532 -5.05 -18.58 13.75
N ASP A 533 -4.90 -18.61 15.07
CA ASP A 533 -5.84 -18.01 16.03
C ASP A 533 -5.17 -16.79 16.70
N LEU A 534 -5.46 -15.60 16.16
CA LEU A 534 -4.90 -14.34 16.67
C LEU A 534 -5.48 -13.97 18.04
N GLU A 535 -6.72 -14.35 18.34
CA GLU A 535 -7.31 -14.09 19.66
C GLU A 535 -6.62 -14.91 20.75
N SER A 536 -6.32 -16.17 20.47
CA SER A 536 -5.56 -17.05 21.38
C SER A 536 -4.15 -16.53 21.61
N THR A 537 -3.50 -16.05 20.53
CA THR A 537 -2.19 -15.41 20.60
C THR A 537 -2.24 -14.14 21.46
N THR A 538 -3.24 -13.28 21.24
CA THR A 538 -3.49 -12.08 22.06
C THR A 538 -3.70 -12.44 23.53
N LYS A 539 -4.51 -13.46 23.83
CA LYS A 539 -4.73 -13.92 25.22
C LYS A 539 -3.43 -14.40 25.87
N LYS A 540 -2.58 -15.13 25.14
CA LYS A 540 -1.26 -15.56 25.63
C LYS A 540 -0.36 -14.37 25.91
N LEU A 541 -0.29 -13.41 24.98
CA LEU A 541 0.47 -12.18 25.11
C LEU A 541 0.07 -11.41 26.37
N LEU A 542 -1.23 -11.20 26.57
CA LEU A 542 -1.78 -10.51 27.74
C LEU A 542 -1.58 -11.28 29.05
N SER A 543 -1.43 -12.59 29.00
CA SER A 543 -1.19 -13.45 30.17
C SER A 543 0.29 -13.63 30.52
N SER A 544 1.21 -13.10 29.70
CA SER A 544 2.63 -13.34 29.89
C SER A 544 3.14 -12.63 31.15
N ASP A 545 3.74 -13.41 32.06
CA ASP A 545 4.39 -12.90 33.28
C ASP A 545 5.69 -12.13 32.98
N TYR A 546 6.09 -12.04 31.70
CA TYR A 546 7.39 -11.56 31.24
C TYR A 546 7.73 -10.15 31.74
N TRP A 547 6.73 -9.28 32.00
CA TRP A 547 6.93 -7.96 32.61
C TRP A 547 5.85 -7.51 33.60
N THR A 548 5.20 -8.44 34.33
CA THR A 548 4.17 -8.12 35.36
C THR A 548 4.74 -7.57 36.68
N MET A 549 5.95 -7.00 36.67
CA MET A 549 6.46 -6.13 37.75
C MET A 549 6.23 -4.63 37.49
N SER A 550 5.45 -4.27 36.45
CA SER A 550 4.84 -2.93 36.44
C SER A 550 3.79 -2.90 37.55
N SER A 551 3.89 -1.91 38.44
CA SER A 551 2.99 -1.71 39.58
C SER A 551 1.52 -1.93 39.18
N GLU A 552 0.69 -2.39 40.12
CA GLU A 552 -0.79 -2.52 39.95
C GLU A 552 -1.45 -1.28 39.30
N ASP A 553 -0.76 -0.13 39.33
CA ASP A 553 -1.16 1.17 38.76
C ASP A 553 -0.86 1.39 37.25
N SER A 554 -0.10 0.53 36.55
CA SER A 554 0.22 0.72 35.12
C SER A 554 0.35 -0.60 34.35
N PRO A 555 -0.76 -1.22 33.92
CA PRO A 555 -0.71 -2.34 32.97
C PRO A 555 -0.06 -1.85 31.66
N PHE A 556 0.84 -2.66 31.09
CA PHE A 556 1.51 -2.43 29.79
C PHE A 556 2.61 -1.34 29.72
N SER A 557 3.28 -0.99 30.82
CA SER A 557 4.42 -0.05 30.77
C SER A 557 5.58 -0.49 29.86
N TRP A 558 5.62 -1.77 29.51
CA TRP A 558 6.60 -2.33 28.57
C TRP A 558 6.40 -1.84 27.13
N LEU A 559 5.20 -1.40 26.75
CA LEU A 559 4.88 -0.83 25.44
C LEU A 559 5.54 0.55 25.20
N GLY A 560 6.11 1.17 26.22
CA GLY A 560 6.60 2.55 26.15
C GLY A 560 5.88 3.46 27.11
N ASP A 561 6.21 4.75 27.03
CA ASP A 561 5.48 5.74 27.80
C ASP A 561 4.00 5.77 27.38
N PRO A 562 3.07 6.01 28.32
CA PRO A 562 1.67 6.25 28.00
C PRO A 562 1.53 7.40 27.00
N LEU A 563 0.55 7.29 26.10
CA LEU A 563 0.28 8.38 25.16
C LEU A 563 -0.25 9.61 25.94
N GLY A 564 0.18 10.80 25.52
CA GLY A 564 -0.37 12.05 26.06
C GLY A 564 -1.85 12.23 25.70
N GLU A 565 -2.57 13.04 26.47
CA GLU A 565 -4.01 13.33 26.23
C GLU A 565 -4.29 13.91 24.83
N ASP A 566 -3.27 14.49 24.19
CA ASP A 566 -3.35 15.09 22.86
C ASP A 566 -3.25 14.05 21.73
N VAL A 567 -2.84 12.82 22.03
CA VAL A 567 -2.70 11.75 21.02
C VAL A 567 -4.06 11.13 20.78
N ARG A 568 -4.56 11.30 19.56
CA ARG A 568 -5.84 10.72 19.18
C ARG A 568 -5.68 9.25 18.79
N THR A 569 -6.30 8.36 19.57
CA THR A 569 -6.31 6.92 19.28
C THR A 569 -7.55 6.46 18.51
N GLU A 570 -8.68 7.18 18.64
CA GLU A 570 -9.90 6.92 17.89
C GLU A 570 -10.57 8.19 17.38
N GLY A 571 -11.36 8.03 16.31
CA GLY A 571 -12.21 9.07 15.76
C GLY A 571 -11.51 9.93 14.73
N LEU A 572 -12.25 10.34 13.70
CA LEU A 572 -11.69 11.08 12.58
C LEU A 572 -11.48 12.55 12.93
N ASP A 573 -10.41 13.13 12.38
CA ASP A 573 -10.21 14.58 12.50
C ASP A 573 -11.30 15.37 11.79
N THR A 574 -11.70 16.48 12.40
CA THR A 574 -12.74 17.37 11.87
C THR A 574 -12.10 18.63 11.32
N TYR A 575 -12.68 19.24 10.30
CA TYR A 575 -12.12 20.47 9.73
C TYR A 575 -12.10 21.61 10.77
N HIS A 576 -10.90 22.08 11.10
CA HIS A 576 -10.67 23.13 12.11
C HIS A 576 -10.56 24.55 11.52
N GLY A 577 -10.82 24.75 10.23
CA GLY A 577 -10.76 26.10 9.62
C GLY A 577 -9.37 26.58 9.22
N GLU A 578 -8.34 25.74 9.31
CA GLU A 578 -6.93 26.14 9.24
C GLU A 578 -6.30 26.08 7.84
N PHE A 579 -7.09 26.12 6.75
CA PHE A 579 -6.56 26.05 5.37
C PHE A 579 -5.54 27.14 5.00
N ARG A 580 -5.36 28.14 5.87
CA ARG A 580 -4.43 29.28 5.74
C ARG A 580 -3.24 29.26 6.69
N LYS A 581 -2.94 28.16 7.39
CA LYS A 581 -1.63 28.04 8.06
C LYS A 581 -0.54 28.01 6.97
N ARG A 582 -0.15 29.21 6.54
CA ARG A 582 1.05 29.47 5.73
C ARG A 582 2.22 28.89 6.51
N GLY A 583 2.99 28.03 5.86
CA GLY A 583 4.21 27.46 6.41
C GLY A 583 5.11 28.56 6.95
N LEU A 584 5.28 28.58 8.26
CA LEU A 584 6.28 29.33 9.00
C LEU A 584 6.51 28.57 10.30
N SER A 585 7.55 27.73 10.31
CA SER A 585 8.57 27.61 11.37
C SER A 585 8.18 27.59 12.85
N GLU A 586 6.94 27.32 13.26
CA GLU A 586 6.59 27.25 14.69
C GLU A 586 5.54 26.17 14.97
N ARG A 587 6.02 24.93 15.13
CA ARG A 587 5.76 23.97 16.23
C ARG A 587 6.06 22.57 15.73
N GLY A 588 6.91 21.87 16.47
CA GLY A 588 7.42 20.54 16.13
C GLY A 588 6.31 19.55 15.84
N CYS A 589 6.27 19.09 14.59
CA CYS A 589 5.99 17.72 14.24
C CYS A 589 7.25 17.20 13.56
N THR A 590 8.12 16.60 14.35
CA THR A 590 9.19 15.73 13.87
C THR A 590 8.55 14.46 13.32
N CYS A 591 8.20 14.48 12.05
CA CYS A 591 8.08 13.25 11.27
C CYS A 591 9.37 13.11 10.46
N GLY A 592 10.19 12.12 10.80
CA GLY A 592 11.10 11.47 9.84
C GLY A 592 12.51 12.03 9.63
N GLU A 593 12.90 13.20 10.14
CA GLU A 593 14.27 13.69 9.95
C GLU A 593 14.83 14.39 11.19
N SER A 594 15.61 13.65 12.00
CA SER A 594 16.88 14.14 12.55
C SER A 594 17.65 13.03 13.28
N HIS A 595 18.75 12.62 12.65
CA HIS A 595 19.92 11.88 13.13
C HIS A 595 19.87 10.41 13.46
#